data_AF-A0A2A7MI25-F1
#
_entry.id   AF-A0A2A7MI25-F1
#
_cell.length_a   1.000
_cell.length_b   1.000
_cell.length_c   1.000
_cell.angle_alpha   90.00
_cell.angle_beta   90.00
_cell.angle_gamma   90.00
#
_symmetry.space_group_name_H-M   'P 1'
#
loop_
_entity.id
_entity.type
_entity.pdbx_description
1 polymer ?
#
loop_
_entity_poly.entity_id
_entity_poly.type
_entity_poly.pdbx_seq_one_letter_code
_entity_poly.pdbx_strand_id
1 'polypeptide(L)'
;MRYILNKKDCKFLGKGKEGEVYLTPEGYALKIFYKKKKAKEEVKLLEIASKSRFFPNVIFIAQNMILREYIEGINLKEYIDLNGLSYNLSCEIIDLVENFKSMKFTRINIRNAHIFVDNHEKIHVIDPRKVFSKNTPYPKDIVKILVKSNVFDDFVKYLLDYKPELINYWIAAYDYYVYNSKKTLRIDMYA
;
A
#
# COMPACT_ATOMS: atom_id res chain seq x y z
N MET A 1 15.45 26.03 -16.17
CA MET A 1 14.07 26.53 -16.33
C MET A 1 13.46 26.69 -14.94
N ARG A 2 12.88 27.84 -14.60
CA ARG A 2 12.18 28.06 -13.31
C ARG A 2 10.69 27.85 -13.55
N TYR A 3 10.08 26.94 -12.81
CA TYR A 3 8.66 26.61 -12.92
C TYR A 3 7.93 27.10 -11.66
N ILE A 4 6.82 27.81 -11.85
CA ILE A 4 5.98 28.29 -10.75
C ILE A 4 4.69 27.47 -10.77
N LEU A 5 4.53 26.59 -9.78
CA LEU A 5 3.33 25.78 -9.63
C LEU A 5 2.23 26.60 -8.96
N ASN A 6 1.11 26.79 -9.65
CA ASN A 6 -0.07 27.40 -9.06
C ASN A 6 -1.09 26.31 -8.68
N LYS A 7 -1.45 26.26 -7.39
CA LYS A 7 -2.40 25.28 -6.86
C LYS A 7 -3.75 25.30 -7.59
N LYS A 8 -4.18 26.46 -8.12
CA LYS A 8 -5.45 26.61 -8.85
C LYS A 8 -5.50 25.80 -10.13
N ASP A 9 -4.34 25.51 -10.71
CA ASP A 9 -4.23 24.76 -11.96
C ASP A 9 -4.17 23.24 -11.70
N CYS A 10 -4.08 22.83 -10.43
CA CYS A 10 -4.01 21.43 -10.05
C CYS A 10 -5.41 20.83 -9.82
N LYS A 11 -5.64 19.63 -10.34
CA LYS A 11 -6.88 18.86 -10.09
C LYS A 11 -6.84 18.28 -8.67
N PHE A 12 -7.87 18.53 -7.88
CA PHE A 12 -7.98 17.92 -6.55
C PHE A 12 -8.20 16.40 -6.67
N LEU A 13 -7.35 15.62 -6.00
CA LEU A 13 -7.44 14.15 -5.97
C LEU A 13 -8.09 13.65 -4.69
N GLY A 14 -7.85 14.32 -3.56
CA GLY A 14 -8.46 13.91 -2.30
C GLY A 14 -7.84 14.56 -1.07
N LYS A 15 -8.50 14.36 0.05
CA LYS A 15 -8.09 14.86 1.36
C LYS A 15 -8.05 13.73 2.37
N GLY A 16 -6.96 13.67 3.12
CA GLY A 16 -6.76 12.73 4.21
C GLY A 16 -6.54 13.44 5.54
N LYS A 17 -6.24 12.64 6.57
CA LYS A 17 -5.94 13.16 7.92
C LYS A 17 -4.71 14.07 7.99
N GLU A 18 -3.77 13.91 7.05
CA GLU A 18 -2.45 14.56 7.11
C GLU A 18 -2.31 15.70 6.10
N GLY A 19 -3.24 15.83 5.16
CA GLY A 19 -3.15 16.81 4.09
C GLY A 19 -4.08 16.54 2.92
N GLU A 20 -3.86 17.29 1.86
CA GLU A 20 -4.58 17.25 0.60
C GLU A 20 -3.64 16.85 -0.53
N VAL A 21 -4.18 16.16 -1.53
CA VAL A 21 -3.43 15.69 -2.69
C VAL A 21 -4.07 16.27 -3.95
N TYR A 22 -3.22 16.76 -4.84
CA TYR A 22 -3.58 17.37 -6.11
C TYR A 22 -2.74 16.74 -7.23
N LEU A 23 -3.31 16.64 -8.43
CA LEU A 23 -2.59 16.30 -9.66
C LEU A 23 -2.18 17.58 -10.37
N THR A 24 -0.90 17.76 -10.63
CA THR A 24 -0.40 18.92 -11.39
C THR A 24 -0.66 18.73 -12.89
N PRO A 25 -0.68 19.81 -13.69
CA PRO A 25 -0.83 19.71 -15.15
C PRO A 25 0.23 18.84 -15.83
N GLU A 26 1.40 18.68 -15.22
CA GLU A 26 2.52 17.86 -15.70
C GLU A 26 2.41 16.38 -15.32
N GLY A 27 1.33 15.98 -14.63
CA GLY A 27 1.09 14.59 -14.27
C GLY A 27 1.75 14.15 -12.95
N TYR A 28 2.13 15.08 -12.07
CA TYR A 28 2.71 14.75 -10.77
C TYR A 28 1.71 14.89 -9.63
N ALA A 29 1.89 14.10 -8.57
CA ALA A 29 1.10 14.22 -7.35
C ALA A 29 1.74 15.23 -6.39
N LEU A 30 1.05 16.35 -6.17
CA LEU A 30 1.37 17.33 -5.15
C LEU A 30 0.59 17.02 -3.87
N LYS A 31 1.28 16.60 -2.81
CA LYS A 31 0.72 16.43 -1.46
C LYS A 31 1.08 17.62 -0.57
N ILE A 32 0.07 18.34 -0.09
CA ILE A 32 0.21 19.48 0.82
C ILE A 32 -0.22 19.03 2.23
N PHE A 33 0.72 19.04 3.17
CA PHE A 33 0.50 18.55 4.53
C PHE A 33 0.02 19.65 5.48
N TYR A 34 -0.89 19.32 6.40
CA TYR A 34 -1.31 20.25 7.44
C TYR A 34 -0.21 20.55 8.46
N LYS A 35 0.75 19.64 8.63
CA LYS A 35 1.87 19.79 9.57
C LYS A 35 3.20 19.48 8.88
N LYS A 36 4.16 20.41 8.96
CA LYS A 36 5.52 20.25 8.40
C LYS A 36 6.24 18.99 8.91
N LYS A 37 6.02 18.60 10.17
CA LYS A 37 6.57 17.36 10.74
C LYS A 37 6.14 16.12 9.95
N LYS A 38 4.88 16.08 9.47
CA LYS A 38 4.34 14.96 8.69
C LYS A 38 4.96 14.85 7.32
N ALA A 39 5.16 15.97 6.63
CA ALA A 39 5.92 15.99 5.39
C ALA A 39 7.33 15.41 5.59
N LYS A 40 8.05 15.81 6.63
CA LYS A 40 9.40 15.27 6.94
C LYS A 40 9.40 13.77 7.24
N GLU A 41 8.40 13.27 7.96
CA GLU A 41 8.27 11.84 8.24
C GLU A 41 8.04 11.02 6.96
N GLU A 42 7.21 11.53 6.05
CA GLU A 42 6.91 10.85 4.78
C GLU A 42 8.08 10.88 3.80
N VAL A 43 8.78 12.02 3.68
CA VAL A 43 10.01 12.14 2.88
C VAL A 43 11.03 11.09 3.31
N LYS A 44 11.36 11.02 4.60
CA LYS A 44 12.35 10.06 5.10
C LYS A 44 12.00 8.63 4.74
N LEU A 45 10.71 8.30 4.75
CA LEU A 45 10.26 6.98 4.39
C LEU A 45 10.41 6.74 2.90
N LEU A 46 9.93 7.65 2.06
CA LEU A 46 10.06 7.53 0.61
C LEU A 46 11.53 7.55 0.16
N GLU A 47 12.42 8.24 0.86
CA GLU A 47 13.87 8.16 0.64
C GLU A 47 14.43 6.77 0.95
N ILE A 48 14.02 6.15 2.08
CA ILE A 48 14.39 4.76 2.41
C ILE A 48 13.84 3.79 1.36
N ALA A 49 12.61 4.03 0.90
CA ALA A 49 11.91 3.21 -0.07
C ALA A 49 12.24 3.54 -1.53
N SER A 50 13.10 4.53 -1.80
CA SER A 50 13.37 5.07 -3.15
C SER A 50 13.93 4.04 -4.13
N LYS A 51 14.56 2.97 -3.61
CA LYS A 51 15.08 1.87 -4.43
C LYS A 51 14.03 0.82 -4.76
N SER A 52 12.83 0.94 -4.20
CA SER A 52 11.75 0.00 -4.40
C SER A 52 10.75 0.54 -5.42
N ARG A 53 10.53 -0.22 -6.50
CA ARG A 53 9.54 0.08 -7.54
C ARG A 53 8.10 0.21 -7.01
N PHE A 54 7.83 -0.33 -5.81
CA PHE A 54 6.51 -0.30 -5.21
C PHE A 54 6.14 1.08 -4.65
N PHE A 55 7.08 2.02 -4.52
CA PHE A 55 6.82 3.33 -3.95
C PHE A 55 7.06 4.44 -4.96
N PRO A 56 6.28 5.53 -4.90
CA PRO A 56 6.49 6.68 -5.78
C PRO A 56 7.81 7.38 -5.46
N ASN A 57 8.53 7.79 -6.50
CA ASN A 57 9.71 8.63 -6.34
C ASN A 57 9.34 10.06 -5.94
N VAL A 58 10.11 10.61 -5.00
CA VAL A 58 10.00 12.03 -4.62
C VAL A 58 10.80 12.85 -5.62
N ILE A 59 10.13 13.84 -6.20
CA ILE A 59 10.73 14.75 -7.20
C ILE A 59 11.25 15.99 -6.49
N PHE A 60 10.43 16.55 -5.59
CA PHE A 60 10.77 17.79 -4.92
C PHE A 60 10.02 17.95 -3.59
N ILE A 61 10.65 18.68 -2.66
CA ILE A 61 10.10 18.98 -1.34
C ILE A 61 10.22 20.48 -1.10
N ALA A 62 9.10 21.12 -0.78
CA ALA A 62 9.07 22.52 -0.34
C ALA A 62 8.25 22.65 0.94
N GLN A 63 8.90 23.04 2.03
CA GLN A 63 8.24 23.27 3.32
C GLN A 63 7.41 22.07 3.82
N ASN A 64 6.08 22.14 3.68
CA ASN A 64 5.08 21.13 4.02
C ASN A 64 4.46 20.50 2.77
N MET A 65 5.11 20.58 1.61
CA MET A 65 4.65 20.08 0.32
C MET A 65 5.64 19.06 -0.22
N ILE A 66 5.12 17.97 -0.77
CA ILE A 66 5.89 16.95 -1.49
C ILE A 66 5.30 16.83 -2.89
N LEU A 67 6.15 16.98 -3.89
CA LEU A 67 5.88 16.62 -5.27
C LEU A 67 6.50 15.24 -5.54
N ARG A 68 5.69 14.30 -6.01
CA ARG A 68 6.10 12.93 -6.28
C ARG A 68 5.41 12.40 -7.53
N GLU A 69 5.85 11.23 -7.99
CA GLU A 69 5.15 10.49 -9.03
C GLU A 69 3.67 10.29 -8.66
N TYR A 70 2.80 10.52 -9.66
CA TYR A 70 1.40 10.16 -9.57
C TYR A 70 1.25 8.66 -9.69
N ILE A 71 0.36 8.09 -8.89
CA ILE A 71 0.05 6.67 -8.90
C ILE A 71 -1.35 6.54 -9.46
N GLU A 72 -1.45 5.85 -10.59
CA GLU A 72 -2.70 5.51 -11.26
C GLU A 72 -3.28 4.21 -10.71
N GLY A 73 -4.48 3.86 -11.16
CA GLY A 73 -5.15 2.61 -10.82
C GLY A 73 -6.13 2.72 -9.66
N ILE A 74 -6.63 1.56 -9.26
CA ILE A 74 -7.65 1.38 -8.23
C ILE A 74 -7.12 0.52 -7.09
N ASN A 75 -7.84 0.49 -5.98
CA ASN A 75 -7.36 -0.18 -4.77
C ASN A 75 -7.33 -1.71 -4.98
N LEU A 76 -6.37 -2.42 -4.37
CA LEU A 76 -6.20 -3.88 -4.56
C LEU A 76 -7.49 -4.70 -4.46
N LYS A 77 -8.31 -4.44 -3.43
CA LYS A 77 -9.60 -5.13 -3.28
C LYS A 77 -10.53 -4.87 -4.47
N GLU A 78 -10.65 -3.61 -4.86
CA GLU A 78 -11.54 -3.21 -5.95
C GLU A 78 -11.09 -3.81 -7.28
N TYR A 79 -9.77 -3.86 -7.50
CA TYR A 79 -9.20 -4.54 -8.66
C TYR A 79 -9.57 -6.02 -8.70
N ILE A 80 -9.35 -6.75 -7.60
CA ILE A 80 -9.68 -8.18 -7.51
C ILE A 80 -11.17 -8.42 -7.66
N ASP A 81 -12.02 -7.57 -7.08
CA ASP A 81 -13.48 -7.72 -7.19
C ASP A 81 -13.96 -7.54 -8.65
N LEU A 82 -13.29 -6.67 -9.43
CA LEU A 82 -13.65 -6.39 -10.83
C LEU A 82 -13.03 -7.37 -11.84
N ASN A 83 -11.80 -7.80 -11.62
CA ASN A 83 -11.00 -8.54 -12.62
C ASN A 83 -10.62 -9.97 -12.17
N GLY A 84 -10.87 -10.32 -10.91
CA GLY A 84 -10.35 -11.54 -10.31
C GLY A 84 -8.88 -11.44 -9.92
N LEU A 85 -8.31 -12.57 -9.50
CA LEU A 85 -6.89 -12.69 -9.15
C LEU A 85 -6.15 -13.47 -10.24
N SER A 86 -5.22 -12.81 -10.92
CA SER A 86 -4.34 -13.45 -11.90
C SER A 86 -3.06 -13.99 -11.24
N TYR A 87 -2.33 -14.80 -12.01
CA TYR A 87 -0.97 -15.23 -11.65
C TYR A 87 -0.03 -14.02 -11.46
N ASN A 88 -0.02 -13.08 -12.41
CA ASN A 88 0.83 -11.89 -12.37
C ASN A 88 0.56 -11.01 -11.14
N LEU A 89 -0.72 -10.74 -10.84
CA LEU A 89 -1.08 -9.95 -9.66
C LEU A 89 -0.68 -10.68 -8.38
N SER A 90 -0.77 -12.01 -8.37
CA SER A 90 -0.30 -12.83 -7.24
C SER A 90 1.20 -12.71 -7.03
N CYS A 91 2.00 -12.79 -8.10
CA CYS A 91 3.45 -12.54 -8.05
C CYS A 91 3.77 -11.14 -7.52
N GLU A 92 3.04 -10.10 -7.97
CA GLU A 92 3.22 -8.72 -7.51
C GLU A 92 2.90 -8.57 -6.01
N ILE A 93 1.85 -9.22 -5.50
CA ILE A 93 1.52 -9.26 -4.08
C ILE A 93 2.66 -9.92 -3.27
N ILE A 94 3.18 -11.04 -3.76
CA ILE A 94 4.27 -11.78 -3.10
C ILE A 94 5.52 -10.90 -3.02
N ASP A 95 5.93 -10.32 -4.15
CA ASP A 95 7.11 -9.47 -4.23
C ASP A 95 6.98 -8.21 -3.40
N LEU A 96 5.78 -7.62 -3.29
CA LEU A 96 5.54 -6.47 -2.42
C LEU A 96 5.87 -6.82 -0.96
N VAL A 97 5.37 -7.96 -0.49
CA VAL A 97 5.54 -8.40 0.91
C VAL A 97 7.00 -8.75 1.19
N GLU A 98 7.68 -9.41 0.25
CA GLU A 98 9.11 -9.67 0.33
C GLU A 98 9.94 -8.38 0.34
N ASN A 99 9.55 -7.38 -0.47
CA ASN A 99 10.20 -6.09 -0.50
C ASN A 99 10.08 -5.35 0.85
N PHE A 100 8.94 -5.44 1.53
CA PHE A 100 8.82 -4.89 2.89
C PHE A 100 9.79 -5.55 3.87
N LYS A 101 9.98 -6.86 3.78
CA LYS A 101 10.93 -7.60 4.62
C LYS A 101 12.37 -7.20 4.31
N SER A 102 12.75 -7.09 3.03
CA SER A 102 14.12 -6.71 2.63
C SER A 102 14.49 -5.29 3.07
N MET A 103 13.51 -4.38 3.09
CA MET A 103 13.65 -3.02 3.65
C MET A 103 13.57 -2.98 5.18
N LYS A 104 13.48 -4.13 5.86
CA LYS A 104 13.41 -4.25 7.32
C LYS A 104 12.21 -3.53 7.95
N PHE A 105 11.08 -3.46 7.24
CA PHE A 105 9.85 -2.94 7.83
C PHE A 105 9.38 -3.88 8.95
N THR A 106 9.15 -3.33 10.14
CA THR A 106 8.59 -4.09 11.26
C THR A 106 7.08 -4.27 11.12
N ARG A 107 6.43 -3.38 10.35
CA ARG A 107 5.01 -3.47 9.99
C ARG A 107 4.85 -3.94 8.55
N ILE A 108 4.64 -5.24 8.35
CA ILE A 108 4.30 -5.81 7.05
C ILE A 108 2.86 -5.48 6.62
N ASN A 109 1.94 -5.26 7.57
CA ASN A 109 0.54 -5.01 7.26
C ASN A 109 0.27 -3.59 6.75
N ILE A 110 -0.09 -3.47 5.48
CA ILE A 110 -0.55 -2.25 4.82
C ILE A 110 -2.04 -2.36 4.50
N ARG A 111 -2.77 -1.26 4.68
CA ARG A 111 -4.22 -1.22 4.46
C ARG A 111 -4.54 -1.13 2.97
N ASN A 112 -5.68 -1.70 2.55
CA ASN A 112 -6.18 -1.61 1.16
C ASN A 112 -6.16 -0.18 0.58
N ALA A 113 -6.53 0.83 1.37
CA ALA A 113 -6.59 2.23 0.93
C ALA A 113 -5.24 2.82 0.48
N HIS A 114 -4.16 2.07 0.66
CA HIS A 114 -2.79 2.48 0.41
C HIS A 114 -2.12 1.57 -0.64
N ILE A 115 -2.82 0.58 -1.20
CA ILE A 115 -2.30 -0.36 -2.20
C ILE A 115 -3.13 -0.20 -3.46
N PHE A 116 -2.48 0.24 -4.53
CA PHE A 116 -3.08 0.52 -5.84
C PHE A 116 -2.57 -0.47 -6.86
N VAL A 117 -3.42 -0.84 -7.81
CA VAL A 117 -3.15 -1.73 -8.93
C VAL A 117 -3.51 -0.99 -10.20
N ASP A 118 -2.56 -0.88 -11.12
CA ASP A 118 -2.78 -0.27 -12.43
C ASP A 118 -3.38 -1.27 -13.43
N ASN A 119 -3.62 -0.81 -14.66
CA ASN A 119 -4.15 -1.62 -15.76
C ASN A 119 -3.18 -2.71 -16.26
N HIS A 120 -1.92 -2.71 -15.80
CA HIS A 120 -0.89 -3.69 -16.10
C HIS A 120 -0.59 -4.61 -14.90
N GLU A 121 -1.49 -4.63 -13.91
CA GLU A 121 -1.40 -5.42 -12.68
C GLU A 121 -0.20 -5.05 -11.80
N LYS A 122 0.42 -3.88 -12.00
CA LYS A 122 1.52 -3.41 -11.16
C LYS A 122 1.01 -2.79 -9.88
N ILE A 123 1.64 -3.21 -8.79
CA ILE A 123 1.28 -2.71 -7.47
C ILE A 123 2.12 -1.50 -7.10
N HIS A 124 1.44 -0.47 -6.62
CA HIS A 124 2.05 0.70 -6.00
C HIS A 124 1.46 0.96 -4.62
N VAL A 125 2.32 1.33 -3.69
CA VAL A 125 1.97 1.65 -2.31
C VAL A 125 2.16 3.13 -2.06
N ILE A 126 1.08 3.78 -1.65
CA ILE A 126 1.11 5.17 -1.22
C ILE A 126 1.08 5.23 0.31
N ASP A 127 1.79 6.20 0.88
CA ASP A 127 1.67 6.55 2.31
C ASP A 127 1.77 5.34 3.28
N PRO A 128 2.89 4.58 3.23
CA PRO A 128 3.14 3.49 4.17
C PRO A 128 3.36 4.05 5.58
N ARG A 129 2.33 4.02 6.43
CA ARG A 129 2.41 4.65 7.77
C ARG A 129 3.02 3.74 8.82
N LYS A 130 3.86 4.32 9.68
CA LYS A 130 4.35 3.69 10.93
C LYS A 130 5.02 2.34 10.65
N VAL A 131 5.78 2.25 9.55
CA VAL A 131 6.37 0.99 9.10
C VAL A 131 7.47 0.43 10.00
N PHE A 132 8.10 1.31 10.80
CA PHE A 132 9.14 0.93 11.76
C PHE A 132 8.67 0.93 13.22
N SER A 133 7.55 1.59 13.54
CA SER A 133 7.08 1.78 14.92
C SER A 133 5.96 0.86 15.36
N LYS A 134 5.37 0.09 14.44
CA LYS A 134 4.42 -0.97 14.77
C LYS A 134 4.98 -2.29 14.32
N ASN A 135 4.75 -3.34 15.10
CA ASN A 135 5.12 -4.69 14.70
C ASN A 135 3.89 -5.44 14.18
N THR A 136 3.93 -5.84 12.91
CA THR A 136 2.97 -6.79 12.34
C THR A 136 3.75 -7.73 11.43
N PRO A 137 3.95 -9.01 11.80
CA PRO A 137 4.80 -9.92 11.05
C PRO A 137 4.18 -10.36 9.71
N TYR A 138 2.87 -10.20 9.54
CA TYR A 138 2.10 -10.71 8.40
C TYR A 138 1.23 -9.63 7.72
N PRO A 139 0.98 -9.73 6.41
CA PRO A 139 0.16 -8.81 5.64
C PRO A 139 -1.35 -9.08 5.85
N LYS A 140 -1.83 -8.94 7.08
CA LYS A 140 -3.19 -9.32 7.50
C LYS A 140 -4.30 -8.75 6.59
N ASP A 141 -4.20 -7.49 6.19
CA ASP A 141 -5.22 -6.83 5.37
C ASP A 141 -5.22 -7.36 3.93
N ILE A 142 -4.06 -7.75 3.38
CA ILE A 142 -3.97 -8.43 2.07
C ILE A 142 -4.61 -9.81 2.15
N VAL A 143 -4.24 -10.61 3.16
CA VAL A 143 -4.84 -11.94 3.38
C VAL A 143 -6.36 -11.83 3.55
N LYS A 144 -6.82 -10.82 4.30
CA LYS A 144 -8.26 -10.52 4.45
C LYS A 144 -8.94 -10.26 3.11
N ILE A 145 -8.30 -9.52 2.20
CA ILE A 145 -8.84 -9.26 0.86
C ILE A 145 -8.97 -10.58 0.10
N LEU A 146 -7.89 -11.36 0.00
CA LEU A 146 -7.87 -12.63 -0.72
C LEU A 146 -8.94 -13.61 -0.22
N VAL A 147 -9.09 -13.73 1.10
CA VAL A 147 -10.11 -14.60 1.70
C VAL A 147 -11.52 -14.07 1.45
N LYS A 148 -11.75 -12.76 1.62
CA LYS A 148 -13.09 -12.17 1.43
C LYS A 148 -13.54 -12.13 -0.03
N SER A 149 -12.61 -12.12 -0.97
CA SER A 149 -12.88 -12.21 -2.39
C SER A 149 -12.87 -13.66 -2.89
N ASN A 150 -12.74 -14.66 -2.00
CA ASN A 150 -12.75 -16.10 -2.31
C ASN A 150 -11.67 -16.53 -3.33
N VAL A 151 -10.50 -15.91 -3.29
CA VAL A 151 -9.37 -16.16 -4.20
C VAL A 151 -8.09 -16.60 -3.46
N PHE A 152 -8.20 -16.95 -2.17
CA PHE A 152 -7.03 -17.34 -1.39
C PHE A 152 -6.43 -18.67 -1.86
N ASP A 153 -7.27 -19.64 -2.25
CA ASP A 153 -6.78 -20.94 -2.75
C ASP A 153 -6.05 -20.77 -4.10
N ASP A 154 -6.59 -19.94 -4.99
CA ASP A 154 -5.92 -19.57 -6.26
C ASP A 154 -4.59 -18.87 -5.99
N PHE A 155 -4.55 -17.94 -5.03
CA PHE A 155 -3.31 -17.29 -4.60
C PHE A 155 -2.27 -18.31 -4.13
N VAL A 156 -2.67 -19.30 -3.32
CA VAL A 156 -1.77 -20.35 -2.82
C VAL A 156 -1.24 -21.22 -3.97
N LYS A 157 -2.08 -21.54 -4.95
CA LYS A 157 -1.65 -22.25 -6.16
C LYS A 157 -0.56 -21.46 -6.90
N TYR A 158 -0.81 -20.18 -7.19
CA TYR A 158 0.17 -19.33 -7.87
C TYR A 158 1.44 -19.09 -7.05
N LEU A 159 1.32 -19.03 -5.72
CA LEU A 159 2.46 -18.97 -4.80
C LEU A 159 3.35 -20.21 -4.93
N LEU A 160 2.77 -21.40 -5.00
CA LEU A 160 3.53 -22.66 -5.14
C LEU A 160 4.24 -22.74 -6.50
N ASP A 161 3.65 -22.14 -7.55
CA ASP A 161 4.27 -22.07 -8.87
C ASP A 161 5.39 -21.02 -8.93
N TYR A 162 5.29 -19.92 -8.19
CA TYR A 162 6.22 -18.79 -8.26
C TYR A 162 7.36 -18.84 -7.22
N LYS A 163 7.03 -19.02 -5.94
CA LYS A 163 7.95 -19.01 -4.78
C LYS A 163 7.46 -19.99 -3.70
N PRO A 164 7.54 -21.31 -3.96
CA PRO A 164 6.99 -22.34 -3.08
C PRO A 164 7.59 -22.33 -1.67
N GLU A 165 8.83 -21.87 -1.50
CA GLU A 165 9.51 -21.74 -0.21
C GLU A 165 8.77 -20.82 0.78
N LEU A 166 7.90 -19.94 0.28
CA LEU A 166 7.13 -19.00 1.10
C LEU A 166 5.80 -19.58 1.60
N ILE A 167 5.45 -20.82 1.26
CA ILE A 167 4.16 -21.43 1.64
C ILE A 167 3.91 -21.35 3.15
N ASN A 168 4.89 -21.74 3.96
CA ASN A 168 4.77 -21.72 5.41
C ASN A 168 4.51 -20.31 5.96
N TYR A 169 5.10 -19.29 5.34
CA TYR A 169 4.88 -17.90 5.73
C TYR A 169 3.44 -17.45 5.43
N TRP A 170 2.90 -17.81 4.27
CA TRP A 170 1.55 -17.40 3.86
C TRP A 170 0.45 -18.18 4.58
N ILE A 171 0.66 -19.45 4.91
CA ILE A 171 -0.24 -20.21 5.79
C ILE A 171 -0.25 -19.60 7.19
N ALA A 172 0.93 -19.28 7.76
CA ALA A 172 1.00 -18.58 9.04
C ALA A 172 0.32 -17.18 9.00
N ALA A 173 0.39 -16.49 7.86
CA ALA A 173 -0.31 -15.22 7.66
C ALA A 173 -1.84 -15.39 7.65
N TYR A 174 -2.34 -16.48 7.06
CA TYR A 174 -3.75 -16.88 7.12
C TYR A 174 -4.20 -17.16 8.56
N ASP A 175 -3.47 -17.98 9.30
CA ASP A 175 -3.78 -18.29 10.69
C ASP A 175 -3.79 -17.03 11.56
N TYR A 176 -2.82 -16.14 11.34
CA TYR A 176 -2.76 -14.84 12.00
C TYR A 176 -4.02 -14.00 11.70
N TYR A 177 -4.47 -13.97 10.44
CA TYR A 177 -5.71 -13.29 10.07
C TYR A 177 -6.94 -13.89 10.77
N VAL A 178 -7.08 -15.22 10.77
CA VAL A 178 -8.19 -15.93 11.41
C VAL A 178 -8.23 -15.63 12.91
N TYR A 179 -7.10 -15.76 13.61
CA TYR A 179 -6.99 -15.50 15.04
C TYR A 179 -7.39 -14.05 15.40
N ASN A 180 -6.92 -13.08 14.62
CA ASN A 180 -7.24 -11.67 14.85
C ASN A 180 -8.69 -11.31 14.50
N SER A 181 -9.31 -12.06 13.58
CA SER A 181 -10.72 -11.87 13.22
C SER A 181 -11.64 -12.38 14.33
N LYS A 182 -11.31 -13.52 14.95
CA LYS A 182 -12.04 -14.07 16.11
C LYS A 182 -12.05 -13.14 17.32
N LYS A 183 -10.94 -12.44 17.61
CA LYS A 183 -10.89 -11.44 18.71
C LYS A 183 -11.82 -10.25 18.52
N THR A 184 -12.23 -9.96 17.28
CA THR A 184 -13.12 -8.84 16.98
C THR A 184 -14.59 -9.23 17.19
N LEU A 185 -14.91 -10.53 17.19
CA LEU A 185 -16.19 -11.08 17.63
C LEU A 185 -16.22 -11.12 19.16
N ARG A 186 -16.30 -9.95 19.82
CA ARG A 186 -16.83 -9.91 21.18
C ARG A 186 -18.33 -10.14 21.04
N ILE A 187 -18.80 -11.26 21.57
CA ILE A 187 -20.22 -11.51 21.79
C ILE A 187 -20.63 -10.47 22.84
N ASP A 188 -21.45 -9.50 22.44
CA ASP A 188 -22.21 -8.70 23.41
C ASP A 188 -23.21 -9.65 24.06
N MET A 189 -22.77 -10.31 25.13
CA MET A 189 -23.69 -10.98 26.05
C MET A 189 -24.43 -9.87 26.78
N TYR A 190 -25.57 -9.46 26.22
CA TYR A 190 -26.60 -8.77 27.00
C TYR A 190 -27.06 -9.76 28.07
N ALA A 191 -26.64 -9.50 29.31
CA ALA A 191 -27.20 -10.09 30.52
C ALA A 191 -28.44 -9.31 30.95
#